data_AF-A0A951Y062-F1
#
_entry.id   AF-A0A951Y062-F1
#
_cell.length_a   1.000
_cell.length_b   1.000
_cell.length_c   1.000
_cell.angle_alpha   90.00
_cell.angle_beta   90.00
_cell.angle_gamma   90.00
#
_symmetry.space_group_name_H-M   'P 1'
#
loop_
_entity.id
_entity.type
_entity.pdbx_description
1 polymer ?
#
loop_
_entity_poly.entity_id
_entity_poly.type
_entity_poly.pdbx_seq_one_letter_code
_entity_poly.pdbx_strand_id
1 'polypeptide(L)' 'MSVIYVILPLAMLMGAAAVAAFIWAVRSGQYDDVDTTALRLLHDDDVEPPHRPRSHSPRRQRGRHEP' A
#
# COMPACT_ATOMS: atom_id res chain seq x y z
N MET A 1 -13.95 5.79 48.94
CA MET A 1 -14.59 4.86 47.98
C MET A 1 -15.41 5.67 46.96
N SER A 2 -14.75 6.39 46.05
CA SER A 2 -15.40 7.27 45.07
C SER A 2 -14.79 7.16 43.66
N VAL A 3 -13.56 6.67 43.56
CA VAL A 3 -12.82 6.56 42.29
C VAL A 3 -13.53 5.68 41.25
N ILE A 4 -14.30 4.68 41.71
CA ILE A 4 -15.05 3.79 40.83
C ILE A 4 -16.09 4.53 39.97
N TYR A 5 -16.66 5.63 40.49
CA TYR A 5 -17.61 6.45 39.74
C TYR A 5 -16.97 7.23 38.60
N VAL A 6 -15.64 7.37 38.60
CA VAL A 6 -14.90 8.02 37.51
C VAL A 6 -14.32 6.96 36.55
N ILE A 7 -13.75 5.89 37.09
CA ILE A 7 -13.10 4.85 36.29
C ILE A 7 -14.11 4.04 35.47
N LEU A 8 -15.27 3.70 36.05
CA LEU A 8 -16.28 2.89 35.35
C LEU A 8 -16.81 3.57 34.06
N PRO A 9 -17.29 4.83 34.08
CA PRO A 9 -17.73 5.48 32.85
C PRO A 9 -16.57 5.74 31.88
N LEU A 10 -15.37 6.04 32.38
CA LEU A 10 -14.20 6.23 31.53
C LEU A 10 -13.82 4.94 30.78
N ALA A 11 -13.84 3.80 31.47
CA ALA A 11 -13.58 2.50 30.86
C ALA A 11 -14.66 2.14 29.82
N MET A 12 -15.94 2.41 30.11
CA MET A 12 -17.02 2.23 29.14
C MET A 12 -16.83 3.12 27.90
N LEU A 13 -16.44 4.38 28.07
CA LEU A 13 -16.13 5.30 26.98
C LEU A 13 -14.97 4.80 26.12
N MET A 14 -13.88 4.36 26.74
CA MET A 14 -12.74 3.80 26.02
C MET A 14 -13.11 2.52 25.26
N GLY A 15 -13.90 1.62 25.86
CA GLY A 15 -14.40 0.42 25.20
C GLY A 15 -15.30 0.76 24.00
N ALA A 16 -16.23 1.69 24.17
CA ALA A 16 -17.11 2.15 23.10
C ALA A 16 -16.31 2.80 21.95
N ALA A 17 -15.31 3.63 22.28
CA ALA A 17 -14.42 4.24 21.30
C ALA A 17 -13.63 3.19 20.51
N ALA A 18 -13.12 2.15 21.18
CA ALA A 18 -12.41 1.06 20.52
C ALA A 18 -13.31 0.30 19.54
N VAL A 19 -14.55 -0.03 19.94
CA VAL A 19 -15.53 -0.68 19.07
C VAL A 19 -15.91 0.20 17.89
N ALA A 20 -16.14 1.50 18.12
CA ALA A 20 -16.45 2.45 17.06
C ALA A 20 -15.29 2.57 16.04
N ALA A 21 -14.05 2.66 16.52
CA ALA A 21 -12.86 2.70 15.68
C ALA A 21 -12.70 1.40 14.88
N PHE A 22 -12.95 0.25 15.50
CA PHE A 22 -12.92 -1.05 14.83
C PHE A 22 -13.96 -1.13 13.70
N ILE A 23 -15.21 -0.75 13.97
CA ILE A 23 -16.28 -0.73 12.96
C ILE A 23 -15.92 0.24 11.82
N TRP A 24 -15.37 1.41 12.14
CA TRP A 24 -14.91 2.37 11.13
C TRP A 24 -13.81 1.79 10.25
N ALA A 25 -12.79 1.14 10.83
CA ALA A 25 -11.70 0.51 10.09
C ALA A 25 -12.22 -0.58 9.13
N VAL A 26 -13.12 -1.45 9.59
CA VAL A 26 -13.74 -2.49 8.75
C VAL A 26 -14.55 -1.87 7.61
N ARG A 27 -15.36 -0.84 7.89
CA ARG A 27 -16.17 -0.15 6.87
C ARG A 27 -15.34 0.65 5.87
N SER A 28 -14.13 1.06 6.25
CA SER A 28 -13.23 1.82 5.38
C SER A 28 -12.48 0.98 4.36
N GLY A 29 -12.66 -0.35 4.36
CA GLY A 29 -11.98 -1.25 3.42
C GLY A 29 -10.49 -1.38 3.68
N GLN A 30 -9.98 -0.96 4.85
CA GLN A 30 -8.55 -1.04 5.17
C GLN A 30 -8.02 -2.49 5.21
N TYR A 31 -8.92 -3.48 5.34
CA TYR A 31 -8.58 -4.90 5.30
C TYR A 31 -8.60 -5.49 3.88
N ASP A 32 -9.05 -4.76 2.85
CA ASP A 32 -9.12 -5.29 1.48
C ASP A 32 -7.73 -5.33 0.79
N ASP A 33 -6.77 -4.51 1.26
CA ASP A 33 -5.42 -4.39 0.66
C ASP A 33 -4.37 -5.32 1.31
N VAL A 34 -4.72 -6.06 2.37
CA VAL A 34 -3.80 -7.05 2.98
C VAL A 34 -3.78 -8.38 2.23
N ASP A 35 -4.81 -8.69 1.45
CA ASP A 35 -4.92 -9.95 0.70
C ASP A 35 -4.10 -9.96 -0.61
N THR A 36 -3.82 -8.80 -1.20
CA THR A 36 -3.27 -8.74 -2.56
C THR A 36 -1.76 -8.95 -2.65
N THR A 37 -1.01 -8.75 -1.56
CA THR A 37 0.46 -8.80 -1.58
C THR A 37 1.00 -10.24 -1.55
N ALA A 38 0.37 -11.14 -0.80
CA ALA A 38 0.82 -12.52 -0.68
C ALA A 38 0.65 -13.33 -1.98
N LEU A 39 -0.38 -13.01 -2.78
CA LEU A 39 -0.66 -13.69 -4.04
C LEU A 39 0.31 -13.31 -5.16
N ARG A 40 0.83 -12.06 -5.15
CA ARG A 40 1.78 -11.57 -6.17
C ARG A 40 3.14 -12.25 -6.07
N LEU A 41 3.63 -12.49 -4.85
CA LEU A 41 4.93 -13.13 -4.65
C LEU A 41 4.96 -14.61 -5.09
N LEU A 42 3.81 -15.32 -5.01
CA LEU A 42 3.70 -16.72 -5.44
C LEU A 42 3.51 -16.88 -6.96
N HIS A 43 3.05 -15.83 -7.65
CA HIS A 43 2.79 -15.84 -9.10
C HIS A 43 3.81 -15.01 -9.90
N ASP A 44 4.84 -14.45 -9.26
CA ASP A 44 5.88 -13.63 -9.94
C ASP A 44 6.91 -14.46 -10.71
N ASP A 45 6.86 -15.80 -10.63
CA ASP A 45 7.76 -16.69 -11.37
C ASP A 45 7.43 -16.79 -12.89
N ASP A 46 6.30 -16.24 -13.34
CA ASP A 46 5.88 -16.26 -14.75
C ASP A 46 6.03 -14.92 -15.49
N VAL A 47 6.62 -13.90 -14.85
CA VAL A 47 6.87 -12.61 -15.51
C VAL A 47 8.18 -12.67 -16.29
N GLU A 48 8.06 -12.93 -17.59
CA GLU A 48 9.14 -12.80 -18.56
C GLU A 48 9.90 -11.48 -18.34
N PRO A 49 11.25 -11.49 -18.25
CA PRO A 49 12.01 -10.32 -17.84
C PRO A 49 11.68 -9.13 -18.73
N PRO A 50 11.57 -7.90 -18.15
CA PRO A 50 11.21 -6.72 -18.91
C PRO A 50 12.18 -6.59 -20.07
N HIS A 51 11.61 -6.68 -21.28
CA HIS A 51 12.29 -6.48 -22.54
C HIS A 51 13.07 -5.17 -22.41
N ARG A 52 14.40 -5.25 -22.21
CA ARG A 52 15.26 -4.07 -22.21
C ARG A 52 14.98 -3.34 -23.51
N PRO A 53 14.48 -2.09 -23.51
CA PRO A 53 14.30 -1.38 -24.75
C PRO A 53 15.69 -1.25 -25.37
N ARG A 54 15.91 -1.96 -26.48
CA ARG A 54 17.11 -1.80 -27.29
C ARG A 54 17.13 -0.34 -27.68
N SER A 55 18.02 0.43 -27.05
CA SER A 55 18.34 1.79 -27.42
C SER A 55 18.91 1.77 -28.84
N HIS A 56 17.99 1.82 -29.81
CA HIS A 56 18.30 2.24 -31.17
C HIS A 56 18.79 3.68 -31.07
N SER A 57 20.09 3.82 -31.00
CA SER A 57 20.78 5.09 -31.13
C SER A 57 20.52 5.56 -32.57
N PRO A 58 19.77 6.64 -32.80
CA PRO A 58 19.56 7.12 -34.15
C PRO A 58 20.87 7.73 -34.63
N ARG A 59 21.42 7.06 -35.64
CA ARG A 59 22.44 7.51 -36.57
C ARG A 59 22.44 9.04 -36.73
N ARG A 60 23.29 9.74 -35.96
CA ARG A 60 23.63 11.14 -36.21
C ARG A 60 24.55 11.20 -37.43
N GLN A 61 23.94 11.11 -38.61
CA GLN A 61 24.47 11.83 -39.77
C GLN A 61 24.31 13.31 -39.50
N ARG A 62 25.36 13.96 -39.02
CA ARG A 62 25.47 15.41 -39.17
C ARG A 62 26.93 15.80 -39.24
N GLY A 63 27.32 16.19 -40.45
CA GLY A 63 28.35 17.20 -40.69
C GLY A 63 29.78 16.74 -40.47
N ARG A 64 30.38 16.18 -41.52
CA ARG A 64 31.75 16.59 -41.85
C ARG A 64 31.92 16.65 -43.36
N HIS A 65 31.29 17.67 -43.94
CA HIS A 65 31.90 18.38 -45.04
C HIS A 65 33.01 19.23 -44.42
N GLU A 66 34.26 18.90 -44.70
CA GLU A 66 35.31 19.92 -44.82
C GLU A 66 36.10 19.62 -46.11
N PRO A 67 36.50 20.67 -46.86
CA PRO A 67 37.09 20.59 -48.19
C PRO A 67 38.52 20.04 -48.21
#